data_AF-A0A820Z8V9-F1
#
_entry.id   AF-A0A820Z8V9-F1
#
_cell.length_a   1.000
_cell.length_b   1.000
_cell.length_c   1.000
_cell.angle_alpha   90.00
_cell.angle_beta   90.00
_cell.angle_gamma   90.00
#
_symmetry.space_group_name_H-M   'P 1'
#
loop_
_entity.id
_entity.type
_entity.pdbx_description
1 polymer ?
#
loop_
_entity_poly.entity_id
_entity_poly.type
_entity_poly.pdbx_seq_one_letter_code
_entity_poly.pdbx_strand_id
1 'polypeptide(L)' 'MSIFRLLSAILHLENVVINDEGEHESTFIKESDKSFLIFWSLVKLDENRMRTWLCNKRIKTGVELVNTTLNFNQI' A
#
# COMPACT_ATOMS: atom_id res chain seq x y z
N MET A 1 13.03 -20.76 6.67
CA MET A 1 13.33 -19.34 6.39
C MET A 1 12.16 -18.58 5.76
N SER A 2 11.38 -19.16 4.85
CA SER A 2 10.28 -18.46 4.15
C SER A 2 9.14 -18.01 5.07
N ILE A 3 8.77 -18.81 6.08
CA ILE A 3 7.69 -18.46 7.03
C ILE A 3 8.06 -17.26 7.89
N PHE A 4 9.30 -17.18 8.40
CA PHE A 4 9.76 -16.03 9.19
C PHE A 4 9.86 -14.76 8.37
N ARG A 5 10.26 -14.88 7.09
CA ARG A 5 10.24 -13.74 6.15
C ARG A 5 8.81 -13.22 5.95
N LEU A 6 7.85 -14.12 5.78
CA LEU A 6 6.44 -13.75 5.64
C LEU A 6 5.89 -13.09 6.91
N LEU A 7 6.15 -13.67 8.10
CA LEU A 7 5.72 -13.11 9.38
C LEU A 7 6.33 -11.71 9.60
N SER A 8 7.62 -11.54 9.31
CA SER A 8 8.28 -10.23 9.38
C SER A 8 7.68 -9.23 8.41
N ALA A 9 7.35 -9.64 7.18
CA ALA A 9 6.67 -8.78 6.22
C ALA A 9 5.29 -8.32 6.74
N ILE A 10 4.50 -9.22 7.33
CA ILE A 10 3.19 -8.88 7.92
C ILE A 10 3.35 -7.86 9.06
N LEU A 11 4.33 -8.07 9.95
CA LEU A 11 4.61 -7.15 11.06
C LEU A 11 5.05 -5.75 10.57
N HIS A 12 5.85 -5.69 9.52
CA HIS A 12 6.24 -4.40 8.93
C HIS A 12 5.08 -3.73 8.19
N LEU A 13 4.16 -4.49 7.60
CA LEU A 13 2.99 -3.94 6.92
C LEU A 13 2.06 -3.19 7.88
N GLU A 14 1.87 -3.71 9.10
CA GLU A 14 1.05 -3.05 10.13
C GLU A 14 1.60 -1.67 10.53
N ASN A 15 2.93 -1.50 10.46
CA ASN A 15 3.60 -0.26 10.84
C ASN A 15 3.75 0.74 9.69
N VAL A 16 3.14 0.50 8.53
CA VAL A 16 3.17 1.42 7.38
C VAL A 16 2.23 2.58 7.64
N VAL A 17 2.76 3.81 7.60
CA VAL A 17 1.96 5.00 7.85
C VAL A 17 1.38 5.51 6.53
N ILE A 18 0.06 5.39 6.40
CA ILE A 18 -0.68 5.99 5.29
C ILE A 18 -1.14 7.39 5.70
N ASN A 19 -0.78 8.38 4.89
CA ASN A 19 -1.07 9.80 5.09
C ASN A 19 -2.23 10.19 4.17
N ASP A 20 -2.97 11.23 4.55
CA ASP A 20 -4.06 11.81 3.77
C ASP A 20 -3.68 13.25 3.38
N GLU A 21 -3.95 13.65 2.14
CA GLU A 21 -3.72 15.01 1.65
C GLU A 21 -4.86 15.99 1.96
N GLY A 22 -5.96 15.55 2.57
CA GLY A 22 -7.03 16.39 3.13
C GLY A 22 -7.91 17.09 2.10
N GLU A 23 -7.33 17.85 1.17
CA GLU A 23 -8.04 18.59 0.11
C GLU A 23 -8.53 17.69 -1.03
N HIS A 24 -7.89 16.54 -1.26
CA HIS A 24 -8.14 15.68 -2.42
C HIS A 24 -8.69 14.28 -2.09
N GLU A 25 -8.99 13.99 -0.81
CA GLU A 25 -9.34 12.64 -0.32
C GLU A 25 -8.38 11.55 -0.86
N SER A 26 -7.12 11.92 -1.10
CA SER A 26 -6.06 11.08 -1.62
C SER A 26 -5.17 10.62 -0.48
N THR A 27 -4.91 9.31 -0.44
CA THR A 27 -3.98 8.72 0.51
C THR A 27 -2.65 8.37 -0.15
N PHE A 28 -1.57 8.44 0.62
CA PHE A 28 -0.23 8.14 0.13
C PHE A 28 0.70 7.61 1.25
N ILE A 29 1.69 6.82 0.85
CA ILE A 29 2.78 6.37 1.72
C ILE A 29 4.04 7.14 1.35
N LYS A 30 4.67 7.78 2.33
CA LYS A 30 5.92 8.52 2.12
C LYS A 30 7.03 7.60 1.62
N GLU A 31 7.88 8.10 0.74
CA GLU A 31 9.06 7.35 0.26
C GLU A 31 10.04 6.99 1.40
N SER A 32 10.05 7.81 2.46
CA SER A 32 10.88 7.61 3.65
C SER A 32 10.26 6.67 4.70
N ASP A 33 9.10 6.06 4.44
CA ASP A 33 8.47 5.11 5.36
C ASP A 33 9.31 3.83 5.48
N LYS A 34 9.99 3.69 6.62
CA LYS A 34 10.92 2.58 6.89
C LYS A 34 10.21 1.23 6.89
N SER A 35 9.02 1.17 7.45
CA SER A 35 8.24 -0.06 7.56
C SER A 35 7.87 -0.58 6.17
N PHE A 36 7.45 0.33 5.28
CA PHE A 36 7.14 0.02 3.89
C PHE A 36 8.38 -0.45 3.10
N LEU A 37 9.51 0.24 3.26
CA LEU A 37 10.78 -0.12 2.62
C LEU A 37 11.23 -1.55 2.99
N ILE A 38 11.05 -1.93 4.26
CA ILE A 38 11.38 -3.29 4.71
C ILE A 38 10.35 -4.29 4.19
N PHE A 39 9.06 -3.98 4.30
CA PHE A 39 7.98 -4.84 3.82
C PHE A 39 8.13 -5.21 2.34
N TRP A 40 8.27 -4.24 1.43
CA TRP A 40 8.32 -4.54 0.00
C TRP A 40 9.56 -5.37 -0.36
N SER A 41 10.69 -5.10 0.31
CA SER A 41 11.96 -5.84 0.16
C SER A 41 11.82 -7.31 0.60
N LEU A 42 11.09 -7.57 1.69
CA LEU A 42 10.85 -8.93 2.18
C LEU A 42 9.93 -9.73 1.25
N VAL A 43 8.96 -9.08 0.61
CA VAL A 43 8.02 -9.72 -0.33
C VAL A 43 8.59 -9.79 -1.76
N LYS A 44 9.64 -9.01 -2.06
CA LYS A 44 10.32 -8.93 -3.38
C LYS A 44 9.37 -8.53 -4.51
N LEU A 45 8.54 -7.52 -4.25
CA LEU A 45 7.63 -6.94 -5.24
C LEU A 45 8.15 -5.59 -5.73
N ASP A 46 7.49 -5.01 -6.73
CA ASP A 46 7.82 -3.66 -7.19
C ASP A 46 7.31 -2.62 -6.18
N GLU A 47 8.22 -1.76 -5.71
CA GLU A 47 7.94 -0.75 -4.68
C GLU A 47 6.81 0.19 -5.10
N ASN A 48 6.92 0.78 -6.29
CA ASN A 48 5.98 1.78 -6.79
C ASN A 48 4.60 1.16 -6.98
N ARG A 49 4.54 -0.05 -7.54
CA ARG A 49 3.29 -0.80 -7.68
C ARG A 49 2.67 -1.07 -6.32
N MET A 50 3.42 -1.53 -5.32
CA MET A 50 2.86 -1.79 -3.99
C MET A 50 2.33 -0.52 -3.32
N ARG A 51 3.04 0.61 -3.46
CA ARG A 51 2.60 1.91 -2.96
C ARG A 51 1.27 2.32 -3.60
N THR A 52 1.15 2.18 -4.92
CA THR A 52 -0.11 2.45 -5.63
C THR A 52 -1.23 1.52 -5.18
N TRP A 53 -0.98 0.22 -5.01
CA TRP A 53 -2.03 -0.74 -4.64
C TRP A 53 -2.55 -0.59 -3.21
N LEU A 54 -1.71 -0.11 -2.28
CA LEU A 54 -2.15 0.14 -0.90
C LEU A 54 -2.99 1.41 -0.75
N CYS A 55 -2.82 2.38 -1.66
CA CYS A 55 -3.54 3.66 -1.60
C CYS A 55 -4.63 3.80 -2.67
N ASN A 56 -4.82 2.82 -3.55
CA ASN A 56 -5.82 2.87 -4.62
C ASN A 56 -6.58 1.55 -4.70
N LYS A 57 -7.87 1.65 -5.03
CA LYS A 57 -8.71 0.50 -5.38
C LYS A 57 -8.92 0.45 -6.89
N ARG A 58 -8.99 -0.78 -7.39
CA ARG A 58 -9.36 -1.07 -8.78
C ARG A 58 -10.78 -1.64 -8.80
N ILE A 59 -11.69 -0.95 -9.46
CA ILE A 59 -13.10 -1.34 -9.55
C ILE A 59 -13.36 -1.78 -10.99
N LYS A 60 -13.86 -3.01 -11.14
CA LYS A 60 -14.27 -3.54 -12.44
C LYS A 60 -15.78 -3.43 -12.57
N THR A 61 -16.24 -2.66 -13.57
CA THR A 61 -17.66 -2.46 -13.86
C THR A 61 -17.94 -2.94 -15.28
N GLY A 62 -18.46 -4.16 -15.42
CA GLY A 62 -18.67 -4.79 -16.72
C GLY A 62 -17.35 -4.98 -17.48
N VAL A 63 -17.15 -4.18 -18.54
CA VAL A 63 -15.91 -4.14 -19.34
C VAL A 63 -14.95 -3.03 -18.94
N GLU A 64 -15.41 -2.08 -18.12
CA GLU A 64 -14.60 -0.93 -17.68
C GLU A 64 -13.80 -1.27 -16.43
N LEU A 65 -12.60 -0.69 -16.34
CA LEU A 65 -11.74 -0.78 -15.18
C LEU A 65 -11.37 0.63 -14.73
N VAL A 66 -11.83 0.99 -13.54
CA VAL A 66 -11.65 2.31 -12.94
C VAL A 66 -10.69 2.18 -11.76
N ASN A 67 -9.66 3.03 -11.73
CA ASN A 67 -8.79 3.16 -10.58
C ASN A 67 -9.19 4.42 -9.81
N THR A 68 -9.37 4.30 -8.51
CA THR A 68 -9.75 5.42 -7.63
C THR A 68 -8.88 5.38 -6.39
N THR A 69 -8.49 6.55 -5.89
CA THR A 69 -7.79 6.69 -4.62
C THR A 69 -8.68 6.20 -3.47
N LEU A 70 -8.04 5.62 -2.45
CA LEU A 70 -8.69 5.30 -1.19
C LEU A 70 -8.67 6.55 -0.32
N ASN A 71 -9.81 6.84 0.32
CA ASN A 71 -9.89 7.79 1.42
C ASN A 71 -9.45 7.08 2.72
N PHE A 72 -8.99 7.82 3.74
CA PHE A 72 -8.54 7.28 5.02
C PHE A 72 -9.57 6.35 5.70
N ASN A 73 -10.86 6.61 5.54
CA ASN A 73 -11.93 5.74 6.07
C ASN A 73 -12.05 4.37 5.36
N GLN A 74 -11.34 4.17 4.25
CA GLN A 74 -11.39 2.94 3.43
C GLN A 74 -10.13 2.08 3.56
N ILE A 75 -9.16 2.53 4.36
CA ILE A 75 -7.95 1.80 4.75
C ILE A 75 -8.27 0.96 5.98
#